data_AF-A0A0D9A650-F1
#
_entry.id   AF-A0A0D9A650-F1
#
_cell.length_a   1.000
_cell.length_b   1.000
_cell.length_c   1.000
_cell.angle_alpha   90.00
_cell.angle_beta   90.00
_cell.angle_gamma   90.00
#
_symmetry.space_group_name_H-M   'P 1'
#
loop_
_entity.id
_entity.type
_entity.pdbx_description
1 polymer ?
#
loop_
_entity_poly.entity_id
_entity_poly.type
_entity_poly.pdbx_seq_one_letter_code
_entity_poly.pdbx_strand_id
1 'polypeptide(L)' 'DVYKRQNYVRMCLKCGQVSSPDKDIQDGYQNVFVKTYHCLMKMSEGSLLNKARMSKFQGYETLYAQAVQKLASQQGQPE' A
#
# COMPACT_ATOMS: atom_id res chain seq x y z
N ASP A 1 6.12 -17.17 13.05
CA ASP A 1 6.79 -16.02 13.69
C ASP A 1 6.02 -14.72 13.36
N VAL A 2 5.41 -14.09 14.36
CA VAL A 2 4.57 -12.88 14.19
C VAL A 2 5.42 -11.65 13.85
N TYR A 3 6.65 -11.57 14.36
CA TYR A 3 7.55 -10.44 14.13
C TYR A 3 7.98 -10.35 12.67
N LYS A 4 8.32 -11.50 12.06
CA LYS A 4 8.67 -11.57 10.63
C LYS A 4 7.54 -11.06 9.74
N ARG A 5 6.29 -11.44 10.03
CA ARG A 5 5.11 -10.99 9.26
C ARG A 5 4.89 -9.48 9.36
N GLN A 6 5.03 -8.90 10.55
CA GLN A 6 4.92 -7.45 10.70
C GLN A 6 6.03 -6.71 9.95
N ASN A 7 7.23 -7.27 9.89
CA ASN A 7 8.34 -6.72 9.13
C ASN A 7 8.05 -6.71 7.62
N TYR A 8 7.54 -7.82 7.06
CA TYR A 8 7.17 -7.88 5.64
C TYR A 8 6.09 -6.86 5.29
N VAL A 9 5.05 -6.71 6.12
CA VAL A 9 4.01 -5.70 5.90
C VAL A 9 4.61 -4.29 5.86
N ARG A 10 5.52 -3.97 6.79
CA ARG A 10 6.21 -2.67 6.80
C ARG A 10 7.06 -2.46 5.55
N MET A 11 7.76 -3.48 5.06
CA MET A 11 8.53 -3.39 3.82
C MET A 11 7.62 -3.12 2.61
N CYS A 12 6.51 -3.84 2.49
CA CYS A 12 5.54 -3.60 1.43
C CYS A 12 4.90 -2.20 1.50
N LEU A 13 4.65 -1.68 2.70
CA LEU A 13 4.17 -0.30 2.86
C LEU A 13 5.24 0.74 2.50
N LYS A 14 6.52 0.44 2.77
CA LYS A 14 7.64 1.30 2.41
C LYS A 14 7.81 1.44 0.91
N CYS A 15 7.30 0.50 0.10
CA CYS A 15 7.25 0.63 -1.36
C CYS A 15 6.52 1.90 -1.83
N GLY A 16 5.59 2.46 -1.04
CA GLY A 16 4.92 3.72 -1.38
C GLY A 16 5.80 4.96 -1.21
N GLN A 17 6.90 4.84 -0.46
CA GLN A 17 7.79 5.95 -0.06
C GLN A 17 9.14 5.93 -0.78
N VAL A 18 9.38 4.91 -1.60
CA VAL A 18 10.63 4.76 -2.35
C VAL A 18 10.42 5.16 -3.79
N SER A 19 11.49 5.70 -4.37
CA SER A 19 11.55 6.12 -5.76
C SER A 19 12.62 5.32 -6.49
N SER A 20 12.31 4.86 -7.69
CA SER A 20 13.24 4.24 -8.63
C SER A 20 13.29 5.08 -9.90
N PRO A 21 14.48 5.27 -10.52
CA PRO A 21 14.57 5.87 -11.86
C PRO A 21 14.05 4.91 -12.95
N ASP A 22 14.03 3.61 -12.67
CA ASP A 22 13.43 2.61 -13.54
C ASP A 22 11.91 2.60 -13.34
N LYS A 23 11.17 2.85 -14.44
CA LYS A 23 9.72 2.99 -14.44
C LYS A 23 9.03 1.67 -14.08
N ASP A 24 9.48 0.54 -14.60
CA ASP A 24 8.84 -0.75 -14.35
C ASP A 24 9.00 -1.15 -12.88
N ILE A 25 10.17 -0.87 -12.30
CA ILE A 25 10.43 -1.05 -10.87
C ILE A 25 9.55 -0.09 -10.05
N GLN A 26 9.44 1.19 -10.46
CA GLN A 26 8.64 2.19 -9.75
C GLN A 26 7.15 1.82 -9.75
N ASP A 27 6.62 1.39 -10.89
CA ASP A 27 5.24 0.94 -11.04
C ASP A 27 5.00 -0.33 -10.21
N GLY A 28 5.98 -1.24 -10.17
CA GLY A 28 5.99 -2.40 -9.29
C GLY A 28 5.88 -2.02 -7.80
N TYR A 29 6.69 -1.07 -7.34
CA TYR A 29 6.61 -0.58 -5.95
C TYR A 29 5.27 0.07 -5.62
N GLN A 30 4.72 0.90 -6.51
CA GLN A 30 3.42 1.52 -6.30
C GLN A 30 2.30 0.46 -6.23
N ASN A 31 2.34 -0.55 -7.09
CA ASN A 31 1.35 -1.63 -7.11
C ASN A 31 1.37 -2.44 -5.81
N VAL A 32 2.57 -2.84 -5.35
CA VAL A 32 2.75 -3.56 -4.07
C VAL A 32 2.21 -2.73 -2.91
N PHE A 33 2.53 -1.44 -2.87
CA PHE A 33 2.05 -0.54 -1.83
C PHE A 33 0.53 -0.45 -1.79
N VAL A 34 -0.11 -0.13 -2.92
CA VAL A 34 -1.56 0.05 -3.02
C VAL A 34 -2.30 -1.22 -2.63
N LYS A 35 -1.91 -2.39 -3.16
CA LYS A 35 -2.53 -3.68 -2.82
C LYS A 35 -2.36 -4.02 -1.34
N THR A 36 -1.17 -3.78 -0.78
CA THR A 36 -0.90 -4.05 0.63
C THR A 36 -1.76 -3.19 1.53
N TYR A 37 -1.76 -1.87 1.31
CA TYR A 37 -2.55 -0.95 2.12
C TYR A 37 -4.04 -1.25 2.03
N HIS A 38 -4.56 -1.48 0.83
CA HIS A 38 -5.96 -1.85 0.62
C HIS A 38 -6.35 -3.11 1.39
N CYS A 39 -5.52 -4.16 1.33
CA CYS A 39 -5.74 -5.40 2.06
C CYS A 39 -5.76 -5.19 3.58
N LEU A 40 -4.84 -4.38 4.12
CA LEU A 40 -4.82 -4.05 5.55
C LEU A 40 -6.10 -3.33 5.99
N MET A 41 -6.59 -2.38 5.19
CA MET A 41 -7.83 -1.66 5.49
C MET A 41 -9.04 -2.60 5.40
N LYS A 42 -9.12 -3.45 4.38
CA LYS A 42 -10.16 -4.49 4.29
C LYS A 42 -10.15 -5.46 5.46
N MET A 43 -8.98 -5.90 5.92
CA MET A 43 -8.89 -6.74 7.12
C MET A 43 -9.34 -6.00 8.39
N SER A 44 -9.13 -4.68 8.45
CA SER A 44 -9.53 -3.84 9.59
C SER A 44 -11.06 -3.79 9.77
N GLU A 45 -11.82 -3.91 8.68
CA GLU A 45 -13.29 -3.92 8.66
C GLU A 45 -13.87 -5.21 9.29
N GLY A 46 -13.10 -6.31 9.31
CA GLY A 46 -13.62 -7.63 9.71
C GLY A 46 -13.80 -7.88 11.21
N SER A 47 -13.18 -7.08 12.10
CA SER A 47 -13.40 -7.15 13.56
C SER A 47 -12.80 -5.95 14.31
N LEU A 48 -13.26 -5.68 15.53
CA LEU A 48 -12.68 -4.66 16.41
C LEU A 48 -11.19 -4.91 16.71
N LEU A 49 -10.81 -6.18 16.89
CA LEU A 49 -9.41 -6.57 17.11
C LEU A 49 -8.55 -6.27 15.87
N ASN A 50 -9.05 -6.54 14.67
CA ASN A 50 -8.33 -6.21 13.45
C ASN A 50 -8.25 -4.71 13.23
N LYS A 51 -9.32 -3.97 13.50
CA LYS A 51 -9.32 -2.50 13.47
C LYS A 51 -8.20 -1.93 14.35
N ALA A 52 -8.10 -2.39 15.60
CA ALA A 52 -7.04 -1.97 16.52
C ALA A 52 -5.64 -2.39 16.05
N ARG A 53 -5.48 -3.57 15.43
CA ARG A 53 -4.19 -4.03 14.90
C ARG A 53 -3.75 -3.27 13.65
N MET A 54 -4.69 -2.84 12.81
CA MET A 54 -4.42 -2.20 11.53
C MET A 54 -4.37 -0.67 11.62
N SER A 55 -4.93 -0.05 12.68
CA SER A 55 -4.93 1.40 12.89
C SER A 55 -3.53 2.03 12.83
N LYS A 56 -2.49 1.30 13.27
CA LYS A 56 -1.09 1.73 13.17
C LYS A 56 -0.60 2.02 11.76
N PHE A 57 -1.33 1.59 10.74
CA PHE A 57 -1.02 1.84 9.33
C PHE A 57 -1.80 3.00 8.73
N GLN A 58 -2.72 3.64 9.47
CA GLN A 58 -3.53 4.76 8.96
C GLN A 58 -2.69 5.94 8.46
N GLY A 59 -1.47 6.14 8.97
CA GLY A 59 -0.57 7.20 8.50
C GLY A 59 -0.19 7.12 7.00
N TYR A 60 -0.46 6.00 6.33
CA TYR A 60 -0.26 5.85 4.88
C TYR A 60 -1.48 6.26 4.03
N GLU A 61 -2.60 6.70 4.63
CA GLU A 61 -3.85 7.02 3.93
C GLU A 61 -3.66 8.08 2.83
N THR A 62 -3.03 9.21 3.15
CA THR A 62 -2.75 10.27 2.18
C THR A 62 -1.88 9.77 1.02
N LEU A 63 -0.87 8.97 1.33
CA LEU A 63 0.03 8.40 0.32
C LEU A 63 -0.68 7.39 -0.58
N TYR A 64 -1.59 6.60 0.00
CA TYR A 64 -2.45 5.69 -0.73
C TYR A 64 -3.38 6.43 -1.69
N ALA A 65 -4.04 7.50 -1.22
CA ALA A 65 -4.93 8.30 -2.06
C ALA A 65 -4.18 8.88 -3.28
N GLN A 66 -2.97 9.40 -3.07
CA GLN A 66 -2.11 9.89 -4.15
C GLN A 66 -1.68 8.78 -5.12
N ALA A 67 -1.30 7.61 -4.61
CA ALA A 67 -0.88 6.48 -5.43
C ALA A 67 -2.03 5.95 -6.30
N VAL A 68 -3.24 5.84 -5.75
CA VAL A 68 -4.44 5.43 -6.51
C VAL A 68 -4.78 6.43 -7.61
N GLN A 69 -4.71 7.74 -7.32
CA GLN A 69 -4.92 8.76 -8.35
C GLN A 69 -3.91 8.64 -9.50
N LYS A 70 -2.62 8.42 -9.18
CA LYS A 70 -1.58 8.24 -10.20
C LYS A 70 -1.85 7.01 -11.08
N LEU A 71 -2.21 5.88 -10.47
CA LEU A 71 -2.53 4.66 -11.22
C LEU A 71 -3.78 4.84 -12.10
N ALA A 72 -4.81 5.54 -11.61
CA ALA A 72 -6.00 5.84 -12.40
C ALA A 72 -5.68 6.72 -13.62
N SER A 73 -4.81 7.73 -13.46
CA SER A 73 -4.35 8.57 -14.58
C SER A 73 -3.51 7.80 -15.61
N GLN A 74 -2.79 6.76 -15.19
CA GLN A 74 -2.01 5.89 -16.09
C GLN A 74 -2.88 4.89 -16.86
N GLN A 75 -4.03 4.47 -16.29
CA GLN A 75 -4.97 3.54 -16.92
C GLN A 75 -5.97 4.22 -17.88
N GLY A 76 -5.98 5.56 -17.93
CA GLY A 76 -6.90 6.37 -18.74
C GLY A 76 -6.41 6.77 -20.14
N GLN A 77 -5.27 6.26 -20.62
CA GLN A 77 -4.87 6.39 -22.02
C GLN A 77 -5.18 5.09 -22.77
N PRO A 78 -6.33 5.01 -23.49
CA PRO A 78 -6.40 4.12 -24.64
C PRO A 78 -5.49 4.71 -25.73
N GLU A 79 -4.71 3.86 -26.39
CA GLU A 79 -4.18 4.16 -27.73
C GLU A 79 -5.31 4.52 -28.71
#